data_AF-A0A7X0Y098-F1
#
_entry.id   AF-A0A7X0Y098-F1
#
_cell.length_a   1.000
_cell.length_b   1.000
_cell.length_c   1.000
_cell.angle_alpha   90.00
_cell.angle_beta   90.00
_cell.angle_gamma   90.00
#
_symmetry.space_group_name_H-M   'P 1'
#
loop_
_entity.id
_entity.type
_entity.pdbx_description
1 polymer ?
#
loop_
_entity_poly.entity_id
_entity_poly.type
_entity_poly.pdbx_seq_one_letter_code
_entity_poly.pdbx_strand_id
1 'polypeptide(L)'
;MQIATLANEMFIHMSLSYFQKNNASFFIDTFTTLYPKTPEKILFRALHQLEADTLVSIFHKEDKPYIITLRPNNIRNIDKNTLDKKGYTLSNDVFTFCQSHAKHFHLSF
;
A
#
# COMPACT_ATOMS: atom_id res chain seq x y z
N MET A 1 4.67 -4.35 -17.52
CA MET A 1 4.08 -4.79 -16.24
C MET A 1 2.63 -4.31 -16.17
N GLN A 2 1.69 -5.17 -15.75
CA GLN A 2 0.29 -4.76 -15.60
C GLN A 2 0.12 -3.95 -14.29
N ILE A 3 -0.80 -2.98 -14.28
CA ILE A 3 -1.02 -2.08 -13.13
C ILE A 3 -1.41 -2.87 -11.88
N ALA A 4 -2.29 -3.87 -12.02
CA ALA A 4 -2.72 -4.70 -10.89
C ALA A 4 -1.58 -5.51 -10.26
N THR A 5 -0.68 -6.08 -11.08
CA THR A 5 0.52 -6.78 -10.59
C THR A 5 1.41 -5.85 -9.79
N LEU A 6 1.66 -4.65 -10.32
CA LEU A 6 2.48 -3.64 -9.64
C LEU A 6 1.83 -3.17 -8.34
N ALA A 7 0.52 -2.92 -8.34
CA ALA A 7 -0.23 -2.54 -7.15
C ALA A 7 -0.09 -3.62 -6.06
N ASN A 8 -0.22 -4.89 -6.43
CA ASN A 8 -0.01 -6.00 -5.50
C ASN A 8 1.42 -6.05 -4.94
N GLU A 9 2.44 -5.91 -5.79
CA GLU A 9 3.83 -5.90 -5.32
C GLU A 9 4.12 -4.73 -4.37
N MET A 10 3.63 -3.53 -4.69
CA MET A 10 3.74 -2.36 -3.81
C MET A 10 3.02 -2.59 -2.48
N PHE A 11 1.83 -3.17 -2.52
CA PHE A 11 1.05 -3.51 -1.34
C PHE A 11 1.80 -4.50 -0.44
N ILE A 12 2.32 -5.59 -1.02
CA ILE A 12 3.14 -6.57 -0.31
C ILE A 12 4.36 -5.90 0.32
N HIS A 13 5.07 -5.06 -0.43
CA HIS A 13 6.24 -4.35 0.10
C HIS A 13 5.89 -3.50 1.32
N MET A 14 4.82 -2.71 1.24
CA MET A 14 4.36 -1.88 2.36
C MET A 14 3.93 -2.72 3.56
N SER A 15 3.15 -3.77 3.33
CA SER A 15 2.68 -4.68 4.38
C SER A 15 3.84 -5.41 5.08
N LEU A 16 4.87 -5.83 4.33
CA LEU A 16 6.07 -6.44 4.90
C LEU A 16 6.92 -5.44 5.70
N SER A 17 7.08 -4.21 5.20
CA SER A 17 7.79 -3.16 5.93
C SER A 17 7.06 -2.79 7.23
N TYR A 18 5.73 -2.80 7.21
CA TYR A 18 4.92 -2.63 8.40
C TYR A 18 5.08 -3.81 9.37
N PHE A 19 5.04 -5.04 8.87
CA PHE A 19 5.27 -6.25 9.67
C PHE A 19 6.64 -6.25 10.36
N GLN A 20 7.70 -5.93 9.63
CA GLN A 20 9.08 -6.08 10.11
C GLN A 20 9.58 -4.88 10.91
N LYS A 21 9.14 -3.67 10.56
CA LYS A 21 9.71 -2.41 11.06
C LYS A 21 8.67 -1.48 11.66
N ASN A 22 7.40 -1.88 11.67
CA ASN A 22 6.27 -1.02 12.06
C ASN A 22 6.25 0.32 11.26
N ASN A 23 6.78 0.30 10.02
CA ASN A 23 6.72 1.44 9.11
C ASN A 23 5.49 1.33 8.20
N ALA A 24 4.61 2.33 8.24
CA ALA A 24 3.41 2.38 7.41
C ALA A 24 3.44 3.54 6.39
N SER A 25 4.46 4.41 6.41
CA SER A 25 4.54 5.59 5.54
C SER A 25 5.77 5.55 4.66
N PHE A 26 5.60 5.93 3.39
CA PHE A 26 6.61 5.82 2.36
C PHE A 26 6.59 7.09 1.52
N PHE A 27 7.77 7.66 1.26
CA PHE A 27 7.89 8.67 0.22
C PHE A 27 7.80 8.02 -1.17
N ILE A 28 7.33 8.78 -2.16
CA ILE A 28 7.27 8.31 -3.55
C ILE A 28 8.61 7.80 -4.08
N ASP A 29 9.72 8.37 -3.59
CA ASP A 29 11.09 7.97 -3.90
C ASP A 29 11.39 6.50 -3.57
N THR A 30 10.68 5.94 -2.58
CA THR A 30 10.78 4.50 -2.26
C THR A 30 10.38 3.66 -3.46
N PHE A 31 9.29 4.02 -4.13
CA PHE A 31 8.76 3.25 -5.26
C PHE A 31 9.51 3.52 -6.56
N THR A 32 9.97 4.75 -6.80
CA THR A 32 10.83 5.03 -7.96
C THR A 32 12.17 4.31 -7.85
N THR A 33 12.71 4.13 -6.64
CA THR A 33 13.92 3.35 -6.38
C THR A 33 13.71 1.85 -6.53
N LEU A 34 12.58 1.30 -6.05
CA LEU A 34 12.25 -0.13 -6.18
C LEU A 34 11.96 -0.53 -7.62
N TYR A 35 11.41 0.40 -8.42
CA TYR A 35 10.97 0.15 -9.79
C TYR A 35 11.59 1.14 -10.79
N PRO A 36 12.94 1.17 -10.93
CA PRO A 36 13.64 2.24 -11.67
C PRO A 36 13.37 2.22 -13.18
N LYS A 37 12.87 1.09 -13.71
CA LYS A 37 12.51 0.93 -15.14
C LYS A 37 11.03 1.18 -15.41
N THR A 38 10.23 1.42 -14.38
CA THR A 38 8.79 1.64 -14.52
C THR A 38 8.51 3.14 -14.63
N PRO A 39 7.81 3.60 -15.68
CA PRO A 39 7.46 5.01 -15.80
C PRO A 39 6.62 5.50 -14.62
N GLU A 40 6.88 6.72 -14.13
CA GLU A 40 6.15 7.31 -12.98
C GLU A 40 4.63 7.25 -13.13
N LYS A 41 4.12 7.54 -14.33
CA LYS A 41 2.68 7.46 -14.62
C LYS A 41 2.08 6.07 -14.33
N ILE A 42 2.85 5.00 -14.51
CA ILE A 42 2.42 3.63 -14.20
C ILE A 42 2.51 3.37 -12.69
N LEU A 43 3.55 3.87 -12.02
CA LEU A 43 3.67 3.81 -10.56
C LEU A 43 2.48 4.51 -9.89
N PHE A 44 2.18 5.74 -10.30
CA PHE A 44 1.11 6.54 -9.72
C PHE A 44 -0.26 5.89 -9.95
N ARG A 45 -0.49 5.31 -11.13
CA ARG A 45 -1.72 4.54 -11.40
C ARG A 45 -1.87 3.34 -10.48
N ALA A 46 -0.80 2.60 -10.20
CA ALA A 46 -0.84 1.48 -9.26
C ALA A 46 -1.11 1.96 -7.83
N LEU A 47 -0.49 3.06 -7.40
CA LEU A 47 -0.76 3.67 -6.09
C LEU A 47 -2.21 4.14 -5.96
N HIS A 48 -2.75 4.81 -6.98
CA HIS A 48 -4.17 5.23 -6.98
C HIS A 48 -5.13 4.05 -7.01
N GLN A 49 -4.77 2.93 -7.62
CA GLN A 49 -5.57 1.70 -7.52
C GLN A 49 -5.64 1.23 -6.06
N LEU A 50 -4.51 1.22 -5.34
CA LEU A 50 -4.49 0.88 -3.90
C LEU A 50 -5.29 1.86 -3.04
N GLU A 51 -5.26 3.15 -3.39
CA GLU A 51 -6.04 4.18 -2.70
C GLU A 51 -7.55 4.01 -2.96
N ALA A 52 -7.95 3.73 -4.20
CA ALA A 52 -9.34 3.43 -4.56
C ALA A 52 -9.86 2.17 -3.86
N ASP A 53 -8.98 1.19 -3.64
CA ASP A 53 -9.28 -0.01 -2.84
C ASP A 53 -9.20 0.21 -1.33
N THR A 54 -8.94 1.44 -0.89
CA THR A 54 -8.84 1.89 0.51
C THR A 54 -7.70 1.24 1.30
N LEU A 55 -6.72 0.64 0.62
CA LEU A 55 -5.58 -0.04 1.24
C LEU A 55 -4.47 0.94 1.67
N VAL A 56 -4.42 2.09 1.01
CA VAL A 56 -3.50 3.19 1.33
C VAL A 56 -4.24 4.53 1.30
N SER A 57 -3.60 5.58 1.80
CA SER A 57 -3.94 6.96 1.50
C SER A 57 -2.74 7.70 0.93
N ILE A 58 -2.98 8.58 -0.03
CA ILE A 58 -1.92 9.31 -0.71
C ILE A 58 -2.03 10.80 -0.38
N PHE A 59 -0.99 11.34 0.24
CA PHE A 59 -0.79 12.77 0.32
C PHE A 59 -0.10 13.26 -0.95
N HIS A 60 -0.67 14.30 -1.55
CA HIS A 60 -0.21 14.86 -2.82
C HIS A 60 0.56 16.16 -2.59
N LYS A 61 1.62 16.36 -3.36
CA LYS A 61 2.34 17.64 -3.47
C LYS A 61 2.42 17.99 -4.96
N GLU A 62 1.93 19.17 -5.33
CA GLU A 62 1.93 19.62 -6.74
C GLU A 62 1.30 18.58 -7.68
N ASP A 63 0.13 18.05 -7.29
CA ASP A 63 -0.65 17.02 -8.02
C ASP A 63 0.05 15.68 -8.23
N LYS A 64 1.16 15.42 -7.53
CA LYS A 64 1.88 14.14 -7.56
C LYS A 64 1.79 13.42 -6.22
N PRO A 65 1.67 12.08 -6.21
CA PRO A 65 1.86 11.30 -4.99
C PRO A 65 3.19 11.66 -4.33
N TYR A 66 3.15 12.05 -3.06
CA TYR A 66 4.36 12.42 -2.30
C TYR A 66 4.59 11.47 -1.13
N ILE A 67 3.58 11.30 -0.28
CA ILE A 67 3.61 10.35 0.84
C ILE A 67 2.47 9.36 0.69
N ILE A 68 2.81 8.08 0.77
CA ILE A 68 1.89 6.95 0.68
C ILE A 68 1.87 6.29 2.04
N THR A 69 0.68 6.23 2.66
CA THR A 69 0.50 5.63 3.97
C THR A 69 -0.40 4.40 3.86
N LEU A 70 0.14 3.23 4.21
CA LEU A 70 -0.63 2.01 4.38
C LEU A 70 -1.74 2.23 5.40
N ARG A 71 -2.93 1.65 5.17
CA ARG A 71 -4.07 1.70 6.10
C ARG A 71 -4.28 0.34 6.76
N PRO A 72 -3.47 -0.07 7.76
CA PRO A 72 -3.67 -1.31 8.51
C PRO A 72 -5.08 -1.49 9.05
N ASN A 73 -5.77 -0.41 9.46
CA ASN A 73 -7.15 -0.50 9.94
C ASN A 73 -8.12 -0.97 8.86
N ASN A 74 -7.89 -0.59 7.60
CA ASN A 74 -8.74 -1.00 6.49
C ASN A 74 -8.42 -2.44 6.10
N ILE A 75 -7.14 -2.82 6.11
CA ILE A 75 -6.68 -4.20 5.93
C ILE A 75 -7.22 -5.10 7.05
N ARG A 76 -7.37 -4.58 8.27
CA ARG A 76 -7.93 -5.32 9.40
C ARG A 76 -9.40 -5.70 9.15
N ASN A 77 -10.14 -4.78 8.56
CA ASN A 77 -11.59 -4.88 8.42
C ASN A 77 -12.03 -5.54 7.10
N ILE A 78 -11.12 -5.70 6.13
CA ILE A 78 -11.39 -6.43 4.90
C ILE A 78 -11.16 -7.93 5.12
N ASP A 79 -12.08 -8.77 4.63
CA ASP A 79 -11.87 -10.21 4.64
C ASP A 79 -10.81 -10.61 3.59
N LYS A 80 -10.07 -11.68 3.89
CA LYS A 80 -8.98 -12.13 3.01
C LYS A 80 -9.46 -12.52 1.61
N ASN A 81 -10.63 -13.15 1.51
CA ASN A 81 -11.21 -13.56 0.23
C ASN A 81 -11.51 -12.36 -0.67
N THR A 82 -11.91 -11.22 -0.10
CA THR A 82 -12.10 -9.97 -0.83
C THR A 82 -10.78 -9.40 -1.33
N LEU A 83 -9.69 -9.46 -0.54
CA LEU A 83 -8.35 -9.10 -1.03
C LEU A 83 -7.91 -9.99 -2.19
N ASP A 84 -8.07 -11.31 -2.05
CA ASP A 84 -7.70 -12.29 -3.06
C ASP A 84 -8.49 -12.06 -4.37
N LYS A 85 -9.80 -11.79 -4.28
CA LYS A 85 -10.66 -11.43 -5.44
C LYS A 85 -10.23 -10.14 -6.14
N LYS A 86 -9.66 -9.19 -5.40
CA LYS A 86 -9.08 -7.96 -5.95
C LYS A 86 -7.67 -8.16 -6.51
N GLY A 87 -7.10 -9.35 -6.38
CA GLY A 87 -5.78 -9.71 -6.89
C GLY A 87 -4.63 -9.38 -5.94
N TYR A 88 -4.92 -9.13 -4.65
CA TYR A 88 -3.91 -8.86 -3.64
C TYR A 88 -3.56 -10.12 -2.86
N THR A 89 -2.27 -10.47 -2.83
CA THR A 89 -1.80 -11.70 -2.19
C THR A 89 -0.94 -11.38 -0.97
N LEU A 90 -1.46 -11.60 0.23
CA LEU A 90 -0.71 -11.51 1.48
C LEU A 90 -0.55 -12.90 2.13
N SER A 91 0.62 -13.14 2.72
CA SER A 91 0.80 -14.29 3.61
C SER A 91 -0.11 -14.16 4.84
N ASN A 92 -0.53 -15.30 5.40
CA ASN A 92 -1.41 -15.31 6.57
C ASN A 92 -0.81 -14.53 7.76
N ASP A 93 0.50 -14.66 7.98
CA ASP A 93 1.19 -14.00 9.10
C ASP A 93 1.15 -12.48 8.96
N VAL A 94 1.44 -11.96 7.77
CA VAL A 94 1.42 -10.52 7.49
C VAL A 94 -0.01 -9.97 7.58
N PHE A 95 -0.99 -10.71 7.04
CA PHE A 95 -2.40 -10.33 7.12
C PHE A 95 -2.91 -10.29 8.57
N THR A 96 -2.60 -11.33 9.35
CA THR A 96 -2.97 -11.44 10.77
C THR A 96 -2.28 -10.36 11.62
N PHE A 97 -1.03 -10.03 11.30
CA PHE A 97 -0.33 -8.91 11.94
C PHE A 97 -1.01 -7.58 11.65
N CYS A 98 -1.35 -7.30 10.38
CA CYS A 98 -2.07 -6.07 10.02
C CYS A 98 -3.41 -5.96 10.76
N GLN A 99 -4.11 -7.08 10.99
CA GLN A 99 -5.33 -7.13 11.79
C GLN A 99 -5.09 -6.76 13.27
N SER A 100 -4.08 -7.38 13.89
CA SER A 100 -3.84 -7.24 15.34
C SER A 100 -3.17 -5.93 15.74
N HIS A 101 -2.32 -5.36 14.87
CA HIS A 101 -1.49 -4.20 15.18
C HIS A 101 -1.99 -2.90 14.57
N ALA A 102 -3.19 -2.91 13.98
CA ALA A 102 -3.78 -1.75 13.33
C ALA A 102 -3.82 -0.54 14.30
N LYS A 103 -2.95 0.44 14.06
CA LYS A 103 -2.88 1.68 14.87
C LYS A 103 -3.91 2.68 14.37
N HIS A 104 -4.53 3.43 15.28
CA HIS A 104 -5.26 4.65 14.94
C HIS A 104 -4.28 5.70 14.41
N PHE A 105 -4.01 5.68 13.11
CA PHE A 105 -3.32 6.78 12.45
C PHE A 105 -4.30 7.95 12.33
N HIS A 106 -4.29 8.84 13.32
CA HIS A 106 -4.83 10.18 13.16
C HIS A 106 -3.90 10.94 12.21
N LEU A 107 -4.27 10.98 10.94
CA LEU A 107 -3.69 11.97 10.02
C LEU A 107 -4.37 13.30 10.36
N SER A 108 -3.80 14.00 11.33
CA SER A 108 -4.07 15.43 11.50
C SER A 108 -3.30 16.13 10.39
N PHE A 109 -4.00 16.48 9.31
CA PHE A 109 -3.50 17.38 8.27
C PHE A 109 -3.68 18.83 8.71
#